data_AF-A0A7L0UJW7-F1
#
_entry.id   AF-A0A7L0UJW7-F1
#
_cell.length_a   1.000
_cell.length_b   1.000
_cell.length_c   1.000
_cell.angle_alpha   90.00
_cell.angle_beta   90.00
_cell.angle_gamma   90.00
#
_symmetry.space_group_name_H-M   'P 1'
#
loop_
_entity.id
_entity.type
_entity.pdbx_description
1 polymer ?
#
loop_
_entity_poly.entity_id
_entity_poly.type
_entity_poly.pdbx_seq_one_letter_code
_entity_poly.pdbx_strand_id
1 'polypeptide(L)'
;QVRSPLSASILGEQMLVVAEEKVTVTELRAQLVSGLSLTLRAQPGHPGVVTATAQGTTTLRVPKQEATLSVWLSFSDGTLAPLELYGWQDATLTVTSLDPAVATVGVSPGVPSARPWVVAEGPGRGALLQLSLHPPDACRRGRHRAAAALATGTAWL
;
A
#
# COMPACT_ATOMS: atom_id res chain seq x y z
N GLN A 1 12.79 13.28 -17.42
CA GLN A 1 14.14 13.29 -18.02
C GLN A 1 15.15 12.84 -16.98
N VAL A 2 16.07 11.96 -17.33
CA VAL A 2 17.21 11.53 -16.50
C VAL A 2 18.47 12.12 -17.11
N ARG A 3 19.29 12.80 -16.30
CA ARG A 3 20.54 13.44 -16.74
C ARG A 3 21.74 12.79 -16.07
N SER A 4 22.84 12.72 -16.82
CA SER A 4 24.15 12.35 -16.27
C SER A 4 24.64 13.44 -15.32
N PRO A 5 24.99 13.10 -14.07
CA PRO A 5 25.55 14.07 -13.12
C PRO A 5 26.96 14.54 -13.50
N LEU A 6 27.65 13.84 -14.40
CA LEU A 6 29.02 14.14 -14.83
C LEU A 6 29.08 14.99 -16.11
N SER A 7 28.17 14.75 -17.05
CA SER A 7 28.21 15.34 -18.40
C SER A 7 27.00 16.20 -18.73
N ALA A 8 26.02 16.30 -17.82
CA ALA A 8 24.71 16.94 -18.04
C ALA A 8 23.90 16.40 -19.25
N SER A 9 24.38 15.33 -19.90
CA SER A 9 23.73 14.70 -21.05
C SER A 9 22.45 13.98 -20.64
N ILE A 10 21.48 13.94 -21.55
CA ILE A 10 20.21 13.24 -21.34
C ILE A 10 20.47 11.74 -21.51
N LEU A 11 20.28 10.97 -20.44
CA LEU A 11 20.42 9.51 -20.43
C LEU A 11 19.09 8.80 -20.71
N GLY A 12 17.97 9.49 -20.49
CA GLY A 12 16.65 9.00 -20.80
C GLY A 12 15.61 10.11 -20.76
N GLU A 13 14.68 10.09 -21.70
CA GLU A 13 13.56 11.02 -21.75
C GLU A 13 12.28 10.26 -22.02
N GLN A 14 11.25 10.54 -21.22
CA GLN A 14 9.93 9.94 -21.34
C GLN A 14 8.95 11.10 -21.47
N MET A 15 8.21 11.14 -22.58
CA MET A 15 7.11 12.08 -22.75
C MET A 15 5.92 11.60 -21.92
N LEU A 16 5.40 12.46 -21.04
CA LEU A 16 4.18 12.21 -20.27
C LEU A 16 3.03 12.96 -20.95
N VAL A 17 1.96 12.26 -21.29
CA VAL A 17 0.73 12.85 -21.84
C VAL A 17 -0.42 12.49 -20.91
N VAL A 18 -1.26 13.45 -20.58
CA VAL A 18 -2.49 13.21 -19.81
C VAL A 18 -3.60 12.93 -20.82
N ALA A 19 -4.10 11.70 -20.83
CA ALA A 19 -5.25 11.33 -21.65
C ALA A 19 -6.53 12.00 -21.12
N GLU A 20 -7.47 12.32 -22.02
CA GLU A 20 -8.80 12.82 -21.60
C GLU A 20 -9.66 11.72 -20.97
N GLU A 21 -9.36 10.45 -21.28
CA GLU A 21 -10.06 9.30 -20.76
C GLU A 21 -9.82 9.17 -19.25
N LYS A 22 -10.90 9.31 -18.48
CA LYS A 22 -10.87 9.14 -17.04
C LYS A 22 -10.88 7.66 -16.70
N VAL A 23 -9.93 7.24 -15.88
CA VAL A 23 -9.87 5.88 -15.33
C VAL A 23 -10.43 5.86 -13.92
N THR A 24 -11.09 4.76 -13.56
CA THR A 24 -11.68 4.57 -12.23
C THR A 24 -10.91 3.51 -11.45
N VAL A 25 -10.87 3.63 -10.13
CA VAL A 25 -10.35 2.58 -9.25
C VAL A 25 -11.32 1.39 -9.29
N THR A 26 -10.81 0.20 -9.54
CA THR A 26 -11.60 -1.04 -9.67
C THR A 26 -11.42 -1.98 -8.47
N GLU A 27 -10.21 -2.06 -7.91
CA GLU A 27 -9.87 -2.99 -6.84
C GLU A 27 -8.76 -2.42 -5.95
N LEU A 28 -8.72 -2.86 -4.69
CA LEU A 28 -7.59 -2.67 -3.78
C LEU A 28 -6.77 -3.95 -3.66
N ARG A 29 -5.47 -3.88 -3.93
CA ARG A 29 -4.53 -4.97 -3.67
C ARG A 29 -3.68 -4.63 -2.46
N ALA A 30 -3.73 -5.45 -1.43
CA ALA A 30 -3.04 -5.17 -0.18
C ALA A 30 -2.12 -6.33 0.22
N GLN A 31 -0.93 -5.97 0.69
CA GLN A 31 0.08 -6.89 1.17
C GLN A 31 0.50 -6.50 2.59
N LEU A 32 0.45 -7.47 3.50
CA LEU A 32 0.98 -7.30 4.85
C LEU A 32 2.51 -7.22 4.82
N VAL A 33 3.07 -6.30 5.60
CA VAL A 33 4.52 -6.19 5.81
C VAL A 33 4.80 -6.11 7.32
N SER A 34 5.31 -7.20 7.89
CA SER A 34 5.65 -7.34 9.31
C SER A 34 7.13 -7.09 9.64
N GLY A 35 7.97 -6.93 8.62
CA GLY A 35 9.39 -6.64 8.79
C GLY A 35 10.13 -6.50 7.47
N LEU A 36 11.37 -6.02 7.56
CA LEU A 36 12.31 -5.90 6.44
C LEU A 36 13.61 -6.60 6.81
N SER A 37 14.18 -7.37 5.88
CA SER A 37 15.53 -7.90 5.99
C SER A 37 16.40 -7.31 4.90
N LEU A 38 17.68 -7.10 5.20
CA LEU A 38 18.66 -6.60 4.24
C LEU A 38 19.81 -7.60 4.13
N THR A 39 20.16 -7.98 2.91
CA THR A 39 21.31 -8.85 2.63
C THR A 39 22.28 -8.12 1.70
N LEU A 40 23.57 -8.13 2.06
CA LEU A 40 24.64 -7.52 1.29
C LEU A 40 25.48 -8.61 0.64
N ARG A 41 25.70 -8.52 -0.67
CA ARG A 41 26.56 -9.44 -1.42
C ARG A 41 27.59 -8.66 -2.22
N ALA A 42 28.87 -8.91 -1.94
CA ALA A 42 29.95 -8.43 -2.78
C ALA A 42 29.91 -9.17 -4.13
N GLN A 43 30.16 -8.45 -5.21
CA GLN A 43 30.18 -9.04 -6.56
C GLN A 43 31.56 -9.66 -6.84
N PRO A 44 31.68 -10.98 -7.04
CA PRO A 44 32.97 -11.67 -7.15
C PRO A 44 33.87 -11.14 -8.28
N GLY A 45 33.29 -10.55 -9.32
CA GLY A 45 34.02 -10.00 -10.47
C GLY A 45 34.27 -8.48 -10.43
N HIS A 46 33.74 -7.77 -9.44
CA HIS A 46 33.81 -6.30 -9.39
C HIS A 46 34.20 -5.82 -7.99
N PRO A 47 35.51 -5.68 -7.71
CA PRO A 47 36.01 -5.15 -6.45
C PRO A 47 35.38 -3.78 -6.18
N GLY A 48 34.75 -3.62 -5.02
CA GLY A 48 34.07 -2.38 -4.62
C GLY A 48 32.58 -2.30 -4.99
N VAL A 49 32.01 -3.27 -5.72
CA VAL A 49 30.57 -3.33 -5.97
C VAL A 49 29.89 -4.23 -4.95
N VAL A 50 28.92 -3.66 -4.24
CA VAL A 50 28.09 -4.37 -3.25
C VAL A 50 26.63 -4.29 -3.68
N THR A 51 25.96 -5.44 -3.77
CA THR A 51 24.52 -5.53 -4.00
C THR A 51 23.80 -5.61 -2.66
N ALA A 52 22.94 -4.65 -2.39
CA ALA A 52 22.06 -4.65 -1.24
C ALA A 52 20.65 -5.11 -1.66
N THR A 53 20.18 -6.24 -1.10
CA THR A 53 18.85 -6.78 -1.37
C THR A 53 17.99 -6.63 -0.12
N ALA A 54 16.94 -5.81 -0.21
CA ALA A 54 15.94 -5.65 0.84
C ALA A 54 14.72 -6.54 0.54
N GLN A 55 14.25 -7.29 1.53
CA GLN A 55 13.09 -8.18 1.39
C GLN A 55 12.07 -7.91 2.51
N GLY A 56 10.80 -7.74 2.12
CA GLY A 56 9.68 -7.66 3.04
C GLY A 56 9.26 -9.04 3.57
N THR A 57 8.99 -9.11 4.87
CA THR A 57 8.35 -10.27 5.52
C THR A 57 6.86 -10.00 5.62
N THR A 58 6.04 -10.98 5.24
CA THR A 58 4.58 -10.82 5.14
C THR A 58 3.81 -11.64 6.17
N THR A 59 4.51 -12.34 7.06
CA THR A 59 3.92 -13.21 8.08
C THR A 59 4.14 -12.67 9.47
N LEU A 60 3.09 -12.69 10.28
CA LEU A 60 3.16 -12.41 11.72
C LEU A 60 3.45 -13.73 12.44
N ARG A 61 4.45 -13.73 13.31
CA ARG A 61 4.99 -14.96 13.95
C ARG A 61 4.64 -15.07 15.42
N VAL A 62 4.45 -13.95 16.10
CA VAL A 62 4.19 -13.92 17.54
C VAL A 62 2.97 -13.06 17.85
N PRO A 63 2.19 -13.40 18.90
CA PRO A 63 1.11 -12.54 19.37
C PRO A 63 1.63 -11.14 19.70
N LYS A 64 0.78 -10.15 19.46
CA LYS A 64 1.06 -8.71 19.61
C LYS A 64 2.13 -8.15 18.67
N GLN A 65 2.58 -8.92 17.69
CA GLN A 65 3.43 -8.39 16.63
C GLN A 65 2.60 -7.43 15.74
N GLU A 66 3.15 -6.25 15.49
CA GLU A 66 2.57 -5.27 14.59
C GLU A 66 3.11 -5.44 13.16
N ALA A 67 2.26 -5.13 12.18
CA ALA A 67 2.60 -5.06 10.77
C ALA A 67 1.88 -3.87 10.12
N THR A 68 2.42 -3.42 9.00
CA THR A 68 1.77 -2.43 8.15
C THR A 68 1.17 -3.08 6.90
N LEU A 69 0.39 -2.31 6.14
CA LEU A 69 -0.20 -2.72 4.88
C LEU A 69 0.36 -1.86 3.75
N SER A 70 0.94 -2.50 2.73
CA SER A 70 1.18 -1.87 1.44
C SER A 70 -0.06 -2.03 0.59
N VAL A 71 -0.70 -0.92 0.21
CA VAL A 71 -1.98 -0.92 -0.52
C VAL A 71 -1.78 -0.30 -1.90
N TRP A 72 -2.26 -0.99 -2.91
CA TRP A 72 -2.17 -0.61 -4.32
C TRP A 72 -3.57 -0.47 -4.90
N LEU A 73 -3.76 0.60 -5.67
CA LEU A 73 -4.96 0.87 -6.44
C LEU A 73 -4.83 0.19 -7.81
N SER A 74 -5.81 -0.62 -8.17
CA SER A 74 -5.99 -1.10 -9.54
C SER A 74 -6.95 -0.18 -10.28
N PHE A 75 -6.60 0.19 -11.49
CA PHE A 75 -7.41 1.05 -12.34
C PHE A 75 -8.04 0.27 -13.49
N SER A 76 -9.08 0.84 -14.10
CA SER A 76 -9.82 0.26 -15.23
C SER A 76 -8.98 0.11 -16.50
N ASP A 77 -7.89 0.86 -16.64
CA ASP A 77 -6.91 0.76 -17.74
C ASP A 77 -5.83 -0.32 -17.47
N GLY A 78 -5.94 -1.05 -16.36
CA GLY A 78 -4.99 -2.09 -15.95
C GLY A 78 -3.73 -1.57 -15.27
N THR A 79 -3.62 -0.25 -15.05
CA THR A 79 -2.48 0.31 -14.31
C THR A 79 -2.62 0.07 -12.81
N LEU A 80 -1.48 0.11 -12.12
CA LEU A 80 -1.37 -0.03 -10.67
C LEU A 80 -0.60 1.15 -10.09
N ALA A 81 -1.08 1.71 -8.99
CA ALA A 81 -0.37 2.75 -8.26
C ALA A 81 -0.45 2.52 -6.74
N PRO A 82 0.64 2.73 -5.99
CA PRO A 82 0.58 2.66 -4.54
C PRO A 82 -0.29 3.80 -3.99
N LEU A 83 -1.11 3.48 -2.98
CA LEU A 83 -2.01 4.44 -2.35
C LEU A 83 -1.26 5.65 -1.79
N GLU A 84 0.00 5.46 -1.39
CA GLU A 84 0.88 6.51 -0.90
C GLU A 84 1.08 7.69 -1.86
N LEU A 85 0.95 7.49 -3.17
CA LEU A 85 1.11 8.57 -4.15
C LEU A 85 -0.03 9.59 -4.10
N TYR A 86 -1.22 9.18 -3.65
CA TYR A 86 -2.40 10.02 -3.59
C TYR A 86 -2.60 10.66 -2.21
N GLY A 87 -1.75 10.32 -1.25
CA GLY A 87 -1.90 10.75 0.13
C GLY A 87 -3.12 10.14 0.82
N TRP A 88 -3.09 10.13 2.15
CA TRP A 88 -4.17 9.55 2.97
C TRP A 88 -5.31 10.55 3.22
N GLN A 89 -5.15 11.81 2.77
CA GLN A 89 -6.10 12.91 2.98
C GLN A 89 -7.20 12.93 1.90
N ASP A 90 -6.86 12.50 0.69
CA ASP A 90 -7.74 12.60 -0.49
C ASP A 90 -8.60 11.33 -0.68
N ALA A 91 -8.40 10.31 0.15
CA ALA A 91 -9.25 9.13 0.22
C ALA A 91 -9.23 8.52 1.62
N THR A 92 -10.37 8.04 2.08
CA THR A 92 -10.48 7.39 3.40
C THR A 92 -10.37 5.89 3.24
N LEU A 93 -9.23 5.29 3.60
CA LEU A 93 -9.08 3.84 3.67
C LEU A 93 -9.60 3.33 5.02
N THR A 94 -10.50 2.37 4.97
CA THR A 94 -10.94 1.61 6.14
C THR A 94 -10.45 0.17 6.03
N VAL A 95 -9.94 -0.36 7.13
CA VAL A 95 -9.46 -1.74 7.22
C VAL A 95 -10.13 -2.38 8.43
N THR A 96 -10.78 -3.52 8.21
CA THR A 96 -11.52 -4.26 9.24
C THR A 96 -11.02 -5.69 9.29
N SER A 97 -10.82 -6.21 10.50
CA SER A 97 -10.55 -7.64 10.68
C SER A 97 -11.84 -8.45 10.61
N LEU A 98 -11.80 -9.57 9.89
CA LEU A 98 -12.86 -10.56 9.80
C LEU A 98 -12.78 -11.59 10.94
N ASP A 99 -11.61 -11.73 11.58
CA ASP A 99 -11.41 -12.58 12.75
C ASP A 99 -10.51 -11.88 13.78
N PRO A 100 -11.11 -11.13 14.73
CA PRO A 100 -10.37 -10.45 15.79
C PRO A 100 -9.59 -11.38 16.73
N ALA A 101 -9.89 -12.69 16.76
CA ALA A 101 -9.10 -13.65 17.54
C ALA A 101 -7.75 -13.96 16.88
N VAL A 102 -7.64 -13.75 15.57
CA VAL A 102 -6.38 -13.96 14.81
C VAL A 102 -5.62 -12.64 14.65
N ALA A 103 -6.29 -11.57 14.26
CA ALA A 103 -5.65 -10.27 14.06
C ALA A 103 -6.62 -9.12 14.31
N THR A 104 -6.10 -8.01 14.86
CA THR A 104 -6.84 -6.77 15.04
C THR A 104 -6.23 -5.65 14.19
N VAL A 105 -6.99 -4.58 13.98
CA VAL A 105 -6.55 -3.40 13.23
C VAL A 105 -6.50 -2.22 14.18
N GLY A 106 -5.33 -1.61 14.31
CA GLY A 106 -5.12 -0.36 15.03
C GLY A 106 -5.20 0.84 14.09
N VAL A 107 -5.77 1.94 14.59
CA VAL A 107 -5.80 3.25 13.92
C VAL A 107 -5.53 4.31 14.98
N SER A 108 -4.68 5.30 14.68
CA SER A 108 -4.37 6.37 15.63
C SER A 108 -5.57 7.33 15.73
N PRO A 109 -6.24 7.43 16.91
CA PRO A 109 -7.36 8.33 17.06
C PRO A 109 -6.91 9.79 17.01
N GLY A 110 -7.71 10.65 16.38
CA GLY A 110 -7.46 12.10 16.34
C GLY A 110 -6.41 12.56 15.32
N VAL A 111 -5.75 11.65 14.59
CA VAL A 111 -4.89 11.98 13.47
C VAL A 111 -5.68 11.81 12.18
N PRO A 112 -6.10 12.90 11.49
CA PRO A 112 -6.71 12.79 10.18
C PRO A 112 -5.73 12.05 9.26
N SER A 113 -6.24 11.07 8.52
CA SER A 113 -5.46 10.24 7.62
C SER A 113 -4.45 9.28 8.27
N ALA A 114 -4.67 8.86 9.52
CA ALA A 114 -3.81 7.87 10.17
C ALA A 114 -3.73 6.57 9.35
N ARG A 115 -2.51 6.06 9.17
CA ARG A 115 -2.29 4.76 8.52
C ARG A 115 -2.73 3.65 9.47
N PRO A 116 -3.55 2.69 9.02
CA PRO A 116 -3.87 1.53 9.83
C PRO A 116 -2.64 0.62 9.98
N TRP A 117 -2.54 -0.03 11.13
CA TRP A 117 -1.61 -1.15 11.34
C TRP A 117 -2.37 -2.37 11.80
N VAL A 118 -1.78 -3.54 11.60
CA VAL A 118 -2.36 -4.83 11.93
C VAL A 118 -1.59 -5.40 13.10
N VAL A 119 -2.29 -5.96 14.08
CA VAL A 119 -1.70 -6.60 15.26
C VAL A 119 -2.10 -8.06 15.25
N ALA A 120 -1.13 -8.97 15.35
CA ALA A 120 -1.42 -10.39 15.55
C ALA A 120 -2.01 -10.62 16.95
N GLU A 121 -3.08 -11.39 17.04
CA GLU A 121 -3.73 -11.76 18.30
C GLU A 121 -3.58 -13.25 18.58
N GLY A 122 -3.68 -14.08 17.55
CA GLY A 122 -3.68 -15.53 17.69
C GLY A 122 -3.32 -16.25 16.40
N PRO A 123 -3.28 -17.59 16.43
CA PRO A 123 -2.95 -18.40 15.26
C PRO A 123 -4.09 -18.39 14.25
N GLY A 124 -3.77 -18.15 12.98
CA GLY A 124 -4.71 -18.24 11.88
C GLY A 124 -4.03 -17.94 10.55
N ARG A 125 -4.77 -18.08 9.44
CA ARG A 125 -4.29 -17.79 8.09
C ARG A 125 -5.45 -17.51 7.15
N GLY A 126 -5.21 -16.70 6.11
CA GLY A 126 -6.16 -16.47 5.03
C GLY A 126 -6.48 -15.00 4.80
N ALA A 127 -7.49 -14.74 3.99
CA ALA A 127 -8.00 -13.39 3.73
C ALA A 127 -8.80 -12.87 4.93
N LEU A 128 -8.10 -12.43 5.97
CA LEU A 128 -8.68 -12.04 7.26
C LEU A 128 -8.88 -10.54 7.42
N LEU A 129 -8.39 -9.73 6.48
CA LEU A 129 -8.57 -8.29 6.48
C LEU A 129 -9.42 -7.88 5.28
N GLN A 130 -10.45 -7.09 5.53
CA GLN A 130 -11.25 -6.45 4.51
C GLN A 130 -10.90 -4.96 4.43
N LEU A 131 -10.67 -4.47 3.23
CA LEU A 131 -10.30 -3.09 2.94
C LEU A 131 -11.43 -2.44 2.13
N SER A 132 -11.77 -1.20 2.46
CA SER A 132 -12.63 -0.39 1.61
C SER A 132 -12.17 1.06 1.54
N LEU A 133 -12.05 1.54 0.31
CA LEU A 133 -11.62 2.90 -0.03
C LEU A 133 -12.86 3.75 -0.23
N HIS A 134 -12.91 4.89 0.42
CA HIS A 134 -14.05 5.82 0.34
C HIS A 134 -13.60 7.19 -0.17
N PRO A 135 -14.50 7.93 -0.82
CA PRO A 135 -14.22 9.32 -1.14
C PRO A 135 -14.06 10.13 0.17
N PRO A 136 -13.31 11.24 0.12
CA PRO A 136 -13.12 12.11 1.27
C PRO A 136 -14.47 12.68 1.73
N ASP A 137 -14.59 13.00 3.02
CA ASP A 137 -15.86 13.39 3.62
C ASP A 137 -16.52 14.59 2.92
N ALA A 138 -15.72 15.54 2.42
CA ALA A 138 -16.19 16.70 1.65
C ALA A 138 -16.95 16.31 0.37
N CYS A 139 -16.67 15.14 -0.20
CA CYS A 139 -17.32 14.63 -1.42
C CYS A 139 -18.56 13.77 -1.13
N ARG A 140 -18.86 13.45 0.13
CA ARG A 140 -20.02 12.63 0.52
C ARG A 140 -21.30 13.47 0.49
N ARG A 141 -21.87 13.67 -0.70
CA ARG A 141 -23.13 14.43 -0.88
C ARG A 141 -24.37 13.58 -0.54
N GLY A 142 -25.11 14.00 0.50
CA GLY A 142 -26.53 13.67 0.71
C GLY A 142 -26.84 12.62 1.78
N ARG A 143 -27.83 12.92 2.64
CA ARG A 143 -28.27 12.13 3.83
C ARG A 143 -28.83 10.71 3.56
N HIS A 144 -28.88 10.24 2.31
CA HIS A 144 -29.62 9.01 1.97
C HIS A 144 -28.83 7.92 1.23
N ARG A 145 -27.51 8.06 1.05
CA ARG A 145 -26.67 6.94 0.63
C ARG A 145 -25.44 6.92 1.53
N ALA A 146 -25.28 5.86 2.31
CA ALA A 146 -23.98 5.55 2.90
C ALA A 146 -22.93 5.68 1.78
N ALA A 147 -21.83 6.39 2.06
CA ALA A 147 -20.80 6.61 1.05
C ALA A 147 -20.36 5.25 0.49
N ALA A 148 -20.73 4.98 -0.76
CA ALA A 148 -20.37 3.72 -1.40
C ALA A 148 -18.84 3.68 -1.53
N ALA A 149 -18.25 2.54 -1.20
CA ALA A 149 -16.83 2.34 -1.40
C ALA A 149 -16.48 2.52 -2.88
N LEU A 150 -15.43 3.30 -3.16
CA LEU A 150 -14.85 3.45 -4.49
C LEU A 150 -14.28 2.11 -4.97
N ALA A 151 -13.66 1.38 -4.06
CA ALA A 151 -13.12 0.06 -4.30
C ALA A 151 -13.01 -0.71 -2.99
N THR A 152 -13.02 -2.03 -3.10
CA THR A 152 -12.82 -2.96 -1.97
C THR A 152 -11.70 -3.93 -2.30
N GLY A 153 -11.16 -4.56 -1.27
CA GLY A 153 -10.18 -5.64 -1.42
C GLY A 153 -10.03 -6.42 -0.13
N THR A 154 -9.25 -7.49 -0.19
CA THR A 154 -8.89 -8.29 0.97
C THR A 154 -7.39 -8.42 1.08
N ALA A 155 -6.84 -8.43 2.29
CA ALA A 155 -5.45 -8.77 2.53
C ALA A 155 -5.33 -10.12 3.25
N TRP A 156 -4.30 -10.86 2.86
CA TRP A 156 -3.96 -12.14 3.44
C TRP A 156 -3.02 -11.98 4.64
N LEU A 157 -3.28 -12.79 5.67
CA LEU A 157 -2.49 -12.96 6.90
C LEU A 157 -1.93 -14.39 6.96
#